data_AF-A0A1M3P486-F1
#
_entry.id   AF-A0A1M3P486-F1
#
_cell.length_a   1.000
_cell.length_b   1.000
_cell.length_c   1.000
_cell.angle_alpha   90.00
_cell.angle_beta   90.00
_cell.angle_gamma   90.00
#
_symmetry.space_group_name_H-M   'P 1'
#
loop_
_entity.id
_entity.type
_entity.pdbx_description
1 polymer ?
#
loop_
_entity_poly.entity_id
_entity_poly.type
_entity_poly.pdbx_seq_one_letter_code
_entity_poly.pdbx_strand_id
1 'polypeptide(L)'
;MSKTTDIAQLFHDLDAGIFAQRLDAAMRDVALGVTTTGKKGKVTITLDLERIGDSSQVTCTHAIKFIKPTNKGKASEEATTKTPLHVGTGGVLSLFPESQPDMFKATAGNAAAET
;
A
#
# COMPACT_ATOMS: atom_id res chain seq x y z
N MET A 1 14.69 5.19 -17.48
CA MET A 1 13.97 3.92 -17.18
C MET A 1 12.93 4.30 -16.14
N SER A 2 11.63 4.30 -16.46
CA SER A 2 10.62 4.67 -15.45
C SER A 2 10.67 3.60 -14.37
N LYS A 3 11.10 3.96 -13.16
CA LYS A 3 10.85 3.09 -12.01
C LYS A 3 9.33 3.00 -11.89
N THR A 4 8.80 1.79 -11.94
CA THR A 4 7.37 1.52 -11.77
C THR A 4 7.17 1.09 -10.33
N THR A 5 6.11 1.57 -9.69
CA THR A 5 5.70 1.09 -8.37
C THR A 5 5.35 -0.40 -8.48
N ASP A 6 6.03 -1.26 -7.74
CA ASP A 6 5.62 -2.65 -7.58
C ASP A 6 4.36 -2.68 -6.69
N ILE A 7 3.21 -2.87 -7.32
CA ILE A 7 1.92 -2.87 -6.64
C ILE A 7 1.82 -4.04 -5.65
N ALA A 8 2.44 -5.19 -5.95
CA ALA A 8 2.39 -6.34 -5.06
C ALA A 8 3.18 -6.07 -3.77
N GLN A 9 4.37 -5.46 -3.89
CA GLN A 9 5.14 -5.01 -2.73
C GLN A 9 4.41 -3.92 -1.96
N LEU A 10 3.83 -2.93 -2.66
CA LEU A 10 3.07 -1.86 -2.01
C LEU A 10 1.95 -2.41 -1.13
N PHE A 11 1.15 -3.36 -1.63
CA PHE A 11 0.06 -3.96 -0.86
C PHE A 11 0.55 -4.79 0.34
N HIS A 12 1.77 -5.34 0.27
CA HIS A 12 2.41 -6.01 1.41
C HIS A 12 2.99 -5.02 2.42
N ASP A 13 3.39 -3.82 1.98
CA ASP A 13 3.89 -2.76 2.86
C ASP A 13 2.75 -2.03 3.59
N LEU A 14 1.56 -1.95 2.97
CA LEU A 14 0.37 -1.34 3.57
C LEU A 14 -0.03 -2.07 4.86
N ASP A 15 -0.12 -1.31 5.95
CA ASP A 15 -0.41 -1.81 7.31
C ASP A 15 0.49 -2.99 7.73
N ALA A 16 1.76 -2.97 7.32
CA ALA A 16 2.73 -4.06 7.57
C ALA A 16 2.23 -5.44 7.08
N GLY A 17 1.45 -5.46 6.01
CA GLY A 17 0.91 -6.67 5.38
C GLY A 17 -0.44 -7.11 5.96
N ILE A 18 -0.93 -6.48 7.03
CA ILE A 18 -2.26 -6.75 7.59
C ILE A 18 -3.34 -6.41 6.57
N PHE A 19 -3.13 -5.39 5.74
CA PHE A 19 -4.06 -5.03 4.68
C PHE A 19 -4.26 -6.18 3.68
N ALA A 20 -3.16 -6.79 3.21
CA ALA A 20 -3.21 -7.93 2.31
C ALA A 20 -3.90 -9.14 2.97
N GLN A 21 -3.63 -9.41 4.24
CA GLN A 21 -4.28 -10.49 5.00
C GLN A 21 -5.78 -10.27 5.14
N ARG A 22 -6.20 -9.03 5.43
CA ARG A 22 -7.62 -8.66 5.54
C ARG A 22 -8.34 -8.76 4.20
N LEU A 23 -7.71 -8.31 3.12
CA LEU A 23 -8.27 -8.42 1.78
C LEU A 23 -8.47 -9.89 1.37
N ASP A 24 -7.49 -10.73 1.65
CA ASP A 24 -7.53 -12.17 1.37
C ASP A 24 -8.64 -12.86 2.17
N ALA A 25 -8.74 -12.58 3.48
CA ALA A 25 -9.83 -13.07 4.31
C ALA A 25 -11.21 -12.60 3.80
N ALA A 26 -11.35 -11.30 3.50
CA ALA A 26 -12.59 -10.73 2.97
C ALA A 26 -13.02 -11.36 1.64
N MET A 27 -12.07 -11.58 0.73
CA MET A 27 -12.33 -12.25 -0.55
C MET A 27 -12.82 -13.69 -0.35
N ARG A 28 -12.17 -14.47 0.51
CA ARG A 28 -12.59 -15.84 0.83
C ARG A 28 -13.99 -15.88 1.43
N ASP A 29 -14.26 -14.99 2.37
CA ASP A 29 -15.54 -14.94 3.08
C ASP A 29 -16.70 -14.54 2.17
N VAL A 30 -16.48 -13.54 1.31
CA VAL A 30 -17.48 -13.12 0.33
C VAL A 30 -17.69 -14.21 -0.72
N ALA A 31 -16.63 -14.84 -1.22
CA ALA A 31 -16.74 -15.94 -2.18
C ALA A 31 -17.55 -17.13 -1.62
N LEU A 32 -17.26 -17.54 -0.38
CA LEU A 32 -18.02 -18.59 0.30
C LEU A 32 -19.49 -18.20 0.47
N GLY A 33 -19.75 -16.96 0.89
CA GLY A 33 -21.10 -16.43 1.04
C GLY A 33 -21.89 -16.43 -0.26
N VAL A 34 -21.27 -16.03 -1.37
CA VAL A 34 -21.88 -15.99 -2.71
C VAL A 34 -22.26 -17.40 -3.16
N THR A 35 -21.34 -18.37 -3.06
CA THR A 35 -21.59 -19.75 -3.48
C THR A 35 -22.64 -20.44 -2.61
N THR A 36 -22.67 -20.15 -1.30
CA THR A 36 -23.63 -20.77 -0.36
C THR A 36 -25.04 -20.22 -0.53
N THR A 37 -25.18 -18.92 -0.82
CA THR A 37 -26.49 -18.25 -0.83
C THR A 37 -27.05 -17.99 -2.23
N GLY A 38 -26.22 -18.09 -3.28
CA GLY A 38 -26.56 -17.71 -4.65
C GLY A 38 -26.77 -16.19 -4.85
N LYS A 39 -26.51 -15.37 -3.81
CA LYS A 39 -26.68 -13.91 -3.85
C LYS A 39 -25.35 -13.23 -4.16
N LYS A 40 -25.42 -12.03 -4.76
CA LYS A 40 -24.22 -11.23 -5.09
C LYS A 40 -23.53 -10.71 -3.82
N GLY A 41 -22.21 -10.80 -3.81
CA GLY A 41 -21.32 -10.19 -2.84
C GLY A 41 -20.49 -9.07 -3.47
N LYS A 42 -19.90 -8.20 -2.65
CA LYS A 42 -19.08 -7.08 -3.14
C LYS A 42 -17.88 -6.87 -2.22
N VAL A 43 -16.71 -6.65 -2.81
CA VAL A 43 -15.51 -6.15 -2.11
C VAL A 43 -15.10 -4.85 -2.80
N THR A 44 -14.84 -3.81 -2.01
CA THR A 44 -14.45 -2.46 -2.48
C THR A 44 -13.18 -2.06 -1.77
N ILE A 45 -12.17 -1.66 -2.53
CA ILE A 45 -10.92 -1.10 -2.02
C ILE A 45 -10.89 0.37 -2.41
N THR A 46 -10.67 1.24 -1.43
CA THR A 46 -10.49 2.68 -1.64
C THR A 46 -9.10 3.06 -1.18
N LEU A 47 -8.36 3.79 -2.03
CA LEU A 47 -7.02 4.31 -1.74
C LEU A 47 -7.07 5.83 -1.94
N ASP A 48 -7.03 6.59 -0.85
CA ASP A 48 -7.00 8.05 -0.87
C ASP A 48 -5.59 8.52 -0.51
N LEU A 49 -4.97 9.28 -1.41
CA LEU A 49 -3.62 9.81 -1.28
C LEU A 49 -3.68 11.31 -0.97
N GLU A 50 -3.13 11.70 0.18
CA GLU A 50 -3.06 13.10 0.60
C GLU A 50 -1.61 13.48 0.90
N ARG A 51 -1.13 14.61 0.37
CA ARG A 51 0.24 15.08 0.62
C ARG A 51 0.40 15.51 2.07
N ILE A 52 1.51 15.13 2.70
CA ILE A 52 1.85 15.54 4.06
C ILE A 52 2.57 16.88 4.04
N GLY A 53 1.83 17.97 4.22
CA GLY A 53 2.36 19.34 4.23
C GLY A 53 3.17 19.66 2.97
N ASP A 54 4.35 20.26 3.14
CA ASP A 54 5.28 20.57 2.06
C ASP A 54 6.30 19.46 1.76
N SER A 55 6.18 18.30 2.41
CA SER A 55 7.10 17.18 2.21
C SER A 55 6.83 16.42 0.91
N SER A 56 7.80 15.60 0.50
CA SER A 56 7.68 14.58 -0.55
C SER A 56 7.06 13.27 -0.05
N GLN A 57 6.21 13.37 0.98
CA GLN A 57 5.52 12.25 1.60
C GLN A 57 4.01 12.37 1.34
N VAL A 58 3.35 11.22 1.19
CA VAL A 58 1.89 11.11 1.04
C VAL A 58 1.34 10.16 2.08
N THR A 59 0.23 10.52 2.69
CA THR A 59 -0.58 9.60 3.49
C THR A 59 -1.47 8.82 2.55
N CYS A 60 -1.31 7.50 2.51
CA CYS A 60 -2.22 6.59 1.81
C CYS A 60 -3.24 6.06 2.81
N THR A 61 -4.43 6.66 2.82
CA THR A 61 -5.60 6.11 3.52
C THR A 61 -6.15 4.98 2.67
N HIS A 62 -6.14 3.77 3.20
CA HIS A 62 -6.60 2.57 2.51
C HIS A 62 -7.75 1.96 3.29
N ALA A 63 -8.88 1.79 2.61
CA ALA A 63 -10.10 1.25 3.18
C ALA A 63 -10.54 0.01 2.41
N ILE A 64 -10.90 -1.04 3.15
CA ILE A 64 -11.55 -2.24 2.62
C ILE A 64 -12.98 -2.24 3.13
N LYS A 65 -13.93 -2.29 2.20
CA LYS A 65 -15.35 -2.47 2.48
C LYS A 65 -15.87 -3.70 1.76
N PHE A 66 -16.38 -4.66 2.51
CA PHE A 66 -16.95 -5.87 1.92
C PHE A 66 -18.38 -6.14 2.40
N ILE A 67 -19.16 -6.76 1.51
CA ILE A 67 -20.54 -7.16 1.72
C ILE A 67 -20.62 -8.66 1.44
N LYS A 68 -20.74 -9.43 2.52
CA LYS A 68 -20.94 -10.88 2.50
C LYS A 68 -22.44 -11.19 2.51
N PRO A 69 -22.99 -11.87 1.50
CA PRO A 69 -24.35 -12.33 1.55
C PRO A 69 -24.47 -13.51 2.52
N THR A 70 -25.51 -13.51 3.37
CA THR A 70 -25.80 -14.60 4.32
C THR A 70 -27.24 -15.10 4.12
N ASN A 71 -27.55 -16.30 4.61
CA ASN A 71 -28.89 -16.89 4.42
C ASN A 71 -30.00 -16.00 4.99
N LYS A 72 -29.74 -15.31 6.10
CA LYS A 72 -30.68 -14.41 6.77
C LYS A 72 -30.49 -12.92 6.46
N GLY A 73 -29.54 -12.53 5.59
CA GLY A 73 -29.30 -11.11 5.32
C GLY A 73 -28.00 -10.81 4.58
N LYS A 74 -27.33 -9.72 4.99
CA LYS A 74 -26.02 -9.29 4.49
C LYS A 74 -25.17 -8.91 5.71
N ALA A 75 -23.94 -9.36 5.75
CA ALA A 75 -22.93 -8.88 6.69
C ALA A 75 -22.02 -7.90 5.95
N SER A 76 -21.73 -6.76 6.56
CA SER A 76 -20.82 -5.76 6.02
C SER A 76 -19.75 -5.42 7.04
N GLU A 77 -18.52 -5.31 6.57
CA GLU A 77 -17.38 -4.90 7.37
C GLU A 77 -16.60 -3.83 6.61
N GLU A 78 -16.12 -2.85 7.37
CA GLU A 78 -15.35 -1.72 6.88
C GLU A 78 -14.14 -1.53 7.78
N ALA A 79 -12.96 -1.57 7.20
CA ALA A 79 -11.69 -1.34 7.89
C ALA A 79 -10.92 -0.26 7.14
N THR A 80 -10.58 0.81 7.84
CA THR A 80 -9.87 1.96 7.28
C THR A 80 -8.60 2.20 8.09
N THR A 81 -7.47 2.18 7.41
CA THR A 81 -6.14 2.35 7.98
C THR A 81 -5.35 3.34 7.15
N LYS A 82 -4.30 3.92 7.73
CA LYS A 82 -3.49 4.97 7.09
C LYS A 82 -2.03 4.60 7.17
N THR A 83 -1.32 4.65 6.05
CA THR A 83 0.12 4.41 6.00
C THR A 83 0.80 5.60 5.32
N PRO A 84 1.79 6.24 5.98
CA PRO A 84 2.63 7.24 5.33
C PRO A 84 3.58 6.55 4.35
N LEU A 85 3.68 7.10 3.14
CA LEU A 85 4.54 6.62 2.06
C LEU A 85 5.40 7.76 1.53
N HIS A 86 6.60 7.41 1.06
CA HIS A 86 7.48 8.34 0.36
C HIS A 86 7.22 8.31 -1.14
N VAL A 87 7.27 9.49 -1.77
CA VAL A 87 7.20 9.63 -3.22
C VAL A 87 8.61 9.85 -3.76
N GLY A 88 9.13 8.84 -4.46
CA GLY A 88 10.42 8.88 -5.13
C GLY A 88 10.38 9.57 -6.50
N THR A 89 11.54 9.60 -7.15
CA THR A 89 11.71 10.18 -8.49
C THR A 89 10.76 9.52 -9.49
N GLY A 90 9.94 10.33 -10.16
CA GLY A 90 8.95 9.83 -11.13
C GLY A 90 7.63 9.37 -10.51
N GLY A 91 7.35 9.69 -9.24
CA GLY A 91 6.05 9.39 -8.61
C GLY A 91 5.94 7.97 -8.04
N VAL A 92 7.08 7.30 -7.86
CA VAL A 92 7.13 5.93 -7.33
C VAL A 92 6.80 5.95 -5.84
N LEU A 93 5.84 5.12 -5.43
CA LEU A 93 5.50 4.96 -4.03
C LEU A 93 6.38 3.89 -3.39
N SER A 94 6.97 4.22 -2.25
CA SER A 94 7.79 3.30 -1.47
C SER A 94 7.63 3.61 0.01
N LEU A 95 7.71 2.60 0.86
CA LEU A 95 7.77 2.77 2.32
C LEU A 95 9.08 3.47 2.73
N PHE A 96 10.16 3.22 1.99
CA PHE A 96 11.47 3.80 2.25
C PHE A 96 11.76 4.99 1.32
N PRO A 97 12.48 6.02 1.82
CA PRO A 97 12.98 7.08 0.96
C PRO A 97 13.90 6.51 -0.12
N GLU A 98 13.84 7.09 -1.31
CA GLU A 98 14.71 6.67 -2.42
C GLU A 98 16.18 6.79 -1.98
N SER A 99 16.95 5.73 -2.21
CA SER A 99 18.34 5.54 -1.77
C SER A 99 19.10 6.87 -1.78
N GLN A 100 19.46 7.36 -0.59
CA GLN A 100 20.37 8.47 -0.42
C GLN A 100 21.66 8.14 -1.20
N PRO A 101 22.11 8.99 -2.15
CA PRO A 101 23.39 8.75 -2.79
C PRO A 101 24.46 8.70 -1.70
N ASP A 102 25.22 7.61 -1.74
CA ASP A 102 26.26 7.22 -0.78
C ASP A 102 27.17 8.43 -0.44
N MET A 103 26.93 9.09 0.71
CA MET A 103 27.61 10.33 1.09
C MET A 103 29.14 10.18 1.21
N PHE A 104 29.64 8.94 1.28
CA PHE A 104 31.06 8.63 1.46
C PHE A 104 31.84 8.37 0.16
N LYS A 105 31.18 8.31 -1.02
CA LYS A 105 31.91 8.12 -2.29
C LYS A 105 32.54 9.41 -2.86
N ALA A 106 32.13 10.59 -2.39
CA ALA A 106 32.64 11.86 -2.90
C ALA A 106 33.98 12.31 -2.28
N THR A 107 34.41 11.73 -1.14
CA THR A 107 35.60 12.23 -0.40
C THR A 107 36.85 11.36 -0.60
N ALA A 108 36.72 10.12 -1.10
CA ALA A 108 37.87 9.23 -1.30
C ALA A 108 38.75 9.56 -2.52
N GLY A 109 38.30 10.48 -3.39
CA GLY A 109 39.01 10.84 -4.63
C GLY A 109 40.00 12.00 -4.53
N ASN A 110 40.09 12.70 -3.38
CA ASN A 110 40.87 13.95 -3.29
C ASN A 110 42.00 13.94 -2.25
N ALA A 111 42.46 12.77 -1.80
CA ALA A 111 43.51 12.64 -0.78
C ALA A 111 44.85 12.08 -1.33
N ALA A 112 45.06 12.09 -2.65
CA ALA A 112 46.27 11.55 -3.29
C ALA A 112 47.02 12.56 -4.18
N ALA A 113 46.78 13.86 -3.98
CA ALA A 113 47.50 14.91 -4.70
C ALA A 113 47.78 16.09 -3.77
N GLU A 114 48.72 15.93 -2.85
CA GLU A 114 49.59 17.02 -2.39
C GLU A 114 50.81 16.41 -1.68
N THR A 115 51.97 16.81 -2.18
CA THR A 115 53.36 16.51 -1.78
C THR A 115 53.67 16.81 -0.33
#